data_AF-A0A7C1SQW4-F1
#
_entry.id   AF-A0A7C1SQW4-F1
#
_cell.length_a   1.000
_cell.length_b   1.000
_cell.length_c   1.000
_cell.angle_alpha   90.00
_cell.angle_beta   90.00
_cell.angle_gamma   90.00
#
_symmetry.space_group_name_H-M   'P 1'
#
loop_
_entity.id
_entity.type
_entity.pdbx_description
1 polymer ?
#
loop_
_entity_poly.entity_id
_entity_poly.type
_entity_poly.pdbx_seq_one_letter_code
_entity_poly.pdbx_strand_id
1 'polypeptide(L)' 'MNLISRTITGTIIIILGALLIILSFFESFFVLIYGIPLIIIGLIILFNKKEDEIEKIKTKRRKK' A
#
# COMPACT_ATOMS: atom_id res chain seq x y z
N MET A 1 1.58 0.59 12.43
CA MET A 1 1.41 -0.72 11.75
C MET A 1 2.80 -1.33 11.64
N ASN A 2 3.01 -2.57 12.09
CA ASN A 2 4.35 -3.19 12.02
C ASN A 2 4.94 -3.08 10.60
N LEU A 3 6.25 -2.81 10.50
CA LEU A 3 6.99 -2.66 9.22
C LEU A 3 6.64 -3.76 8.20
N ILE A 4 6.61 -5.00 8.68
CA ILE A 4 6.28 -6.18 7.88
C ILE A 4 4.84 -6.11 7.36
N SER A 5 3.89 -5.76 8.23
CA SER A 5 2.48 -5.59 7.87
C SER A 5 2.30 -4.50 6.81
N ARG A 6 2.95 -3.34 6.97
CA ARG A 6 2.87 -2.26 5.99
C ARG A 6 3.39 -2.71 4.63
N THR A 7 4.55 -3.36 4.61
CA THR A 7 5.17 -3.83 3.37
C THR A 7 4.27 -4.85 2.68
N ILE A 8 3.71 -5.81 3.43
CA ILE A 8 2.77 -6.81 2.89
C ILE A 8 1.52 -6.13 2.34
N THR A 9 0.85 -5.28 3.13
CA THR A 9 -0.38 -4.59 2.72
C THR A 9 -0.15 -3.71 1.50
N GLY A 10 0.90 -2.89 1.49
CA GLY A 10 1.25 -2.04 0.35
C GLY A 10 1.56 -2.86 -0.91
N THR A 11 2.29 -3.96 -0.77
CA THR A 11 2.64 -4.84 -1.90
C THR A 11 1.39 -5.52 -2.48
N ILE A 12 0.50 -6.05 -1.64
CA ILE A 12 -0.75 -6.68 -2.09
C ILE A 12 -1.63 -5.67 -2.84
N ILE A 13 -1.77 -4.45 -2.32
CA ILE A 13 -2.58 -3.41 -2.96
C ILE A 13 -1.98 -3.01 -4.32
N ILE A 14 -0.65 -2.90 -4.43
CA ILE A 14 0.02 -2.62 -5.71
C ILE A 14 -0.22 -3.76 -6.71
N ILE A 15 -0.11 -5.02 -6.28
CA ILE A 15 -0.36 -6.20 -7.14
C ILE A 15 -1.81 -6.21 -7.64
N LEU A 16 -2.78 -5.96 -6.76
CA LEU A 16 -4.19 -5.87 -7.15
C LEU A 16 -4.44 -4.74 -8.16
N GLY A 17 -3.79 -3.59 -7.97
CA GLY A 17 -3.91 -2.46 -8.89
C GLY A 17 -3.29 -2.78 -10.25
N ALA A 18 -2.15 -3.46 -10.26
CA ALA A 18 -1.50 -3.92 -11.49
C ALA A 18 -2.38 -4.95 -12.24
N LEU A 19 -3.02 -5.87 -11.52
CA LEU A 19 -3.96 -6.81 -12.13
C LEU A 19 -5.17 -6.10 -12.77
N LEU A 20 -5.73 -5.08 -12.11
CA LEU A 20 -6.81 -4.28 -12.69
C LEU A 20 -6.36 -3.52 -13.94
N ILE A 21 -5.14 -2.99 -13.95
CA ILE A 21 -4.56 -2.35 -15.14
C ILE A 21 -4.42 -3.36 -16.27
N ILE A 22 -3.90 -4.56 -16.00
CA ILE A 22 -3.79 -5.62 -17.02
C ILE A 22 -5.18 -5.99 -17.55
N LEU A 23 -6.16 -6.19 -16.66
CA LEU A 23 -7.54 -6.53 -17.03
C LEU A 23 -8.17 -5.44 -17.93
N SER A 24 -7.82 -4.18 -17.72
CA SER A 24 -8.37 -3.06 -18.51
C SER A 24 -8.05 -3.16 -20.01
N PHE A 25 -6.96 -3.82 -20.40
CA PHE A 25 -6.61 -4.06 -21.79
C PHE A 25 -7.50 -5.11 -22.47
N PHE A 26 -8.12 -5.99 -21.68
CA PHE A 26 -8.96 -7.08 -22.19
C PHE A 26 -10.46 -6.77 -22.09
N GLU A 27 -10.89 -6.02 -21.07
CA GLU A 27 -12.30 -5.75 -20.80
C GLU A 27 -12.71 -4.33 -21.23
N SER A 28 -12.11 -3.31 -20.61
CA SER A 28 -12.49 -1.92 -20.85
C SER A 28 -11.50 -0.95 -20.22
N PHE A 29 -11.18 0.13 -20.94
CA PHE A 29 -10.38 1.23 -20.42
C PHE A 29 -11.00 1.92 -19.19
N PHE A 30 -12.31 1.78 -18.95
CA PHE A 30 -12.95 2.29 -17.73
C PHE A 30 -12.42 1.64 -16.45
N VAL A 31 -11.88 0.42 -16.52
CA VAL A 31 -11.28 -0.28 -15.37
C VAL A 31 -10.03 0.47 -14.83
N LEU A 32 -9.36 1.28 -15.67
CA LEU A 32 -8.21 2.09 -15.26
C LEU A 32 -8.55 3.12 -14.17
N ILE A 33 -9.81 3.59 -14.13
CA ILE A 33 -10.30 4.50 -13.08
C ILE A 33 -10.20 3.87 -11.69
N TYR A 34 -10.24 2.55 -11.61
CA TYR A 34 -10.06 1.82 -10.35
C TYR A 34 -8.60 1.40 -10.14
N GLY A 35 -7.92 0.92 -11.19
CA GLY A 35 -6.54 0.44 -11.10
C GLY A 35 -5.54 1.52 -10.71
N ILE A 36 -5.62 2.71 -11.32
CA ILE A 36 -4.66 3.80 -11.09
C ILE A 36 -4.73 4.31 -9.64
N PRO A 37 -5.91 4.68 -9.08
CA PRO A 37 -6.00 5.09 -7.67
C PRO A 37 -5.57 3.98 -6.71
N LEU A 38 -5.84 2.71 -7.03
CA LEU A 38 -5.43 1.58 -6.18
C LEU A 38 -3.91 1.50 -6.07
N ILE A 39 -3.18 1.65 -7.19
CA ILE A 39 -1.71 1.72 -7.18
C ILE A 39 -1.23 2.92 -6.38
N ILE A 40 -1.84 4.10 -6.55
CA ILE A 40 -1.46 5.31 -5.80
C ILE A 40 -1.61 5.07 -4.28
N ILE A 41 -2.72 4.47 -3.85
CA ILE A 41 -2.96 4.11 -2.44
C ILE A 41 -1.91 3.10 -1.95
N GLY A 42 -1.62 2.07 -2.74
CA GLY A 42 -0.61 1.06 -2.41
C GLY A 42 0.79 1.67 -2.23
N LEU A 43 1.17 2.61 -3.08
CA LEU A 43 2.42 3.36 -2.96
C LEU A 43 2.43 4.26 -1.72
N ILE A 44 1.35 4.99 -1.46
CA ILE A 44 1.24 5.82 -0.24
C ILE A 44 1.43 4.93 1.00
N ILE A 45 0.78 3.77 1.06
CA ILE A 45 0.93 2.83 2.18
C ILE A 45 2.36 2.34 2.29
N LEU A 46 3.00 1.94 1.19
CA LEU A 46 4.37 1.42 1.20
C LEU A 46 5.39 2.47 1.66
N PHE A 47 5.22 3.72 1.22
CA PHE A 47 6.13 4.83 1.51
C PHE A 47 5.77 5.64 2.76
N ASN A 48 4.68 5.34 3.46
CA ASN A 48 4.29 6.04 4.67
C ASN A 48 5.19 5.67 5.87
N LYS A 49 6.42 6.21 5.88
CA LYS A 49 7.45 6.00 6.91
C LYS A 49 7.16 6.73 8.23
N LYS A 50 6.28 7.73 8.21
CA LYS A 50 5.90 8.50 9.41
C LYS A 50 5.25 7.64 10.48
N GLU A 51 4.48 6.63 10.09
CA GLU A 51 3.81 5.73 11.03
C GLU A 51 4.80 4.82 11.78
N ASP A 52 5.87 4.38 11.11
CA ASP A 52 6.91 3.52 11.72
C ASP A 52 7.70 4.25 12.81
N GLU A 53 7.95 5.55 12.62
CA GLU A 53 8.72 6.36 13.57
C GLU A 53 7.97 6.50 14.89
N ILE A 54 6.65 6.69 14.83
CA ILE A 54 5.78 6.76 15.99
C ILE A 54 5.75 5.42 16.75
N GLU A 55 5.73 4.30 16.03
CA GLU A 55 5.73 2.95 16.61
C GLU A 55 7.06 2.63 17.31
N LYS A 56 8.20 3.03 16.74
CA LYS A 56 9.52 2.90 17.39
C LYS A 56 9.60 3.70 18.70
N ILE A 57 9.07 4.92 18.74
CA ILE A 57 9.07 5.77 19.94
C ILE A 57 8.19 5.14 21.04
N LYS A 58 6.99 4.69 20.70
CA LYS A 58 6.06 4.05 21.65
C LYS A 58 6.65 2.76 22.25
N THR A 59 7.35 1.98 21.43
CA THR A 59 8.03 0.74 21.87
C THR A 59 9.19 1.03 22.81
N LYS A 60 10.01 2.07 22.55
CA LYS A 60 11.06 2.52 23.47
C LYS A 60 10.50 2.99 24.81
N ARG A 61 9.38 3.72 24.81
CA ARG A 61 8.76 4.27 26.02
C ARG A 61 8.14 3.20 26.93
N ARG A 62 7.76 2.04 26.38
CA ARG A 62 7.14 0.93 27.13
C ARG A 62 8.15 -0.03 27.78
N LYS A 63 9.44 0.06 27.40
CA LYS A 63 10.54 -0.75 27.96
C LYS A 63 11.31 -0.05 29.09
N LYS A 64 10.94 1.19 29.41
CA LYS A 64 11.52 2.00 30.49
C LYS A 64 10.52 2.06 31.63
#